data_AF-A0A3E3HVB5-F1
#
_entry.id   AF-A0A3E3HVB5-F1
#
_cell.length_a   1.000
_cell.length_b   1.000
_cell.length_c   1.000
_cell.angle_alpha   90.00
_cell.angle_beta   90.00
_cell.angle_gamma   90.00
#
_symmetry.space_group_name_H-M   'P 1'
#
loop_
_entity.id
_entity.type
_entity.pdbx_description
1 polymer ?
#
loop_
_entity_poly.entity_id
_entity_poly.type
_entity_poly.pdbx_seq_one_letter_code
_entity_poly.pdbx_strand_id
1 'polypeptide(L)'
;MVETFKLLIDAVPQTSCDMQEWNIKVKNEKGYTLIELIVTFVLIGIFMLSATAVTSAFMRVHLKVTSASKGQTVADTILEKINGEISQAQREYLPDTETENINYSVLIEHGPENGDEGRKDRIKYINKDGIVVQCGLIEDVASDKTKEKAAAGNLDNEMLVFHYNAVDEEDIVDWYYGSPTYMGMKISQLQFDLVGDNAIKVTVTLYNKKTGYRFTTFKMVECYNLRNGDIVEK
;
A
#
# COMPACT_ATOMS: atom_id res chain seq x y z
N MET A 1 -36.80 -12.91 -15.65
CA MET A 1 -36.71 -14.22 -14.95
C MET A 1 -37.73 -14.28 -13.80
N VAL A 2 -38.97 -13.83 -14.02
CA VAL A 2 -40.04 -13.78 -13.00
C VAL A 2 -41.38 -14.33 -13.53
N GLU A 3 -41.49 -14.59 -14.84
CA GLU A 3 -42.76 -15.05 -15.46
C GLU A 3 -42.90 -16.56 -15.64
N THR A 4 -41.84 -17.35 -15.46
CA THR A 4 -41.90 -18.81 -15.64
C THR A 4 -42.35 -19.60 -14.40
N PHE A 5 -42.44 -18.97 -13.22
CA PHE A 5 -42.91 -19.63 -12.00
C PHE A 5 -44.43 -19.59 -11.80
N LYS A 6 -45.14 -18.75 -12.55
CA LYS A 6 -46.59 -18.55 -12.38
C LYS A 6 -47.43 -19.67 -13.00
N LEU A 7 -46.89 -20.40 -13.98
CA LEU A 7 -47.62 -21.42 -14.74
C LEU A 7 -47.61 -22.83 -14.11
N LEU A 8 -46.88 -23.04 -13.02
CA LEU A 8 -46.83 -24.35 -12.33
C LEU A 8 -47.81 -24.46 -11.16
N ILE A 9 -48.46 -23.36 -10.78
CA ILE A 9 -49.44 -23.32 -9.66
C ILE A 9 -50.89 -23.52 -10.15
N ASP A 10 -51.18 -23.25 -11.42
CA ASP A 10 -52.55 -23.27 -11.96
C ASP A 10 -53.01 -24.63 -12.53
N ALA A 11 -52.20 -25.69 -12.41
CA ALA A 11 -52.49 -27.01 -13.01
C ALA A 11 -52.91 -28.10 -12.02
N VAL A 12 -53.48 -27.75 -10.86
CA VAL A 12 -54.07 -28.74 -9.93
C VAL A 12 -55.60 -28.71 -10.05
N PRO A 13 -56.25 -29.83 -10.44
CA PRO A 13 -57.69 -29.87 -10.60
C PRO A 13 -58.39 -29.71 -9.24
N GLN A 14 -59.36 -28.79 -9.17
CA GLN A 14 -60.29 -28.69 -8.04
C GLN A 14 -61.21 -29.91 -8.04
N THR A 15 -60.94 -30.88 -7.18
CA THR A 15 -61.94 -31.86 -6.74
C THR A 15 -62.64 -31.34 -5.50
N SER A 16 -63.93 -31.11 -5.65
CA SER A 16 -64.91 -30.73 -4.62
C SER A 16 -65.22 -31.85 -3.62
N CYS A 17 -65.73 -31.45 -2.44
CA CYS A 17 -66.32 -32.27 -1.35
C CYS A 17 -65.33 -33.10 -0.53
N ASP A 18 -65.29 -33.09 0.80
CA ASP A 18 -66.18 -32.56 1.83
C ASP A 18 -65.35 -31.97 2.97
N MET A 19 -65.87 -30.90 3.57
CA MET A 19 -65.35 -30.28 4.78
C MET A 19 -65.66 -31.19 5.98
N GLN A 20 -64.89 -32.26 6.17
CA GLN A 20 -64.78 -32.88 7.49
C GLN A 20 -63.88 -31.98 8.33
N GLU A 21 -64.44 -31.41 9.40
CA GLU A 21 -63.66 -30.86 10.51
C GLU A 21 -62.74 -31.97 11.04
N TRP A 22 -61.55 -32.07 10.44
CA TRP A 22 -60.44 -32.71 11.10
C TRP A 22 -60.02 -31.77 12.21
N ASN A 23 -60.60 -32.01 13.38
CA ASN A 23 -60.02 -31.64 14.66
C ASN A 23 -58.68 -32.38 14.75
N ILE A 24 -57.66 -31.89 14.04
CA ILE A 24 -56.27 -32.31 14.22
C ILE A 24 -55.91 -31.77 15.59
N LYS A 25 -56.22 -32.57 16.62
CA LYS A 25 -55.50 -32.49 17.88
C LYS A 25 -54.05 -32.72 17.52
N VAL A 26 -53.31 -31.64 17.31
CA VAL A 26 -51.84 -31.66 17.27
C VAL A 26 -51.45 -32.08 18.68
N LYS A 27 -51.39 -33.40 18.90
CA LYS A 27 -50.86 -33.96 20.13
C LYS A 27 -49.44 -33.45 20.22
N ASN A 28 -49.21 -32.59 21.21
CA ASN A 28 -47.91 -32.00 21.50
C ASN A 28 -47.03 -33.04 22.22
N GLU A 29 -46.92 -34.24 21.64
CA GLU A 29 -45.97 -35.28 22.06
C GLU A 29 -44.67 -35.07 21.26
N LYS A 30 -44.02 -33.92 21.49
CA LYS A 30 -42.83 -33.53 20.72
C LYS A 30 -41.56 -33.95 21.46
N GLY A 31 -41.16 -35.21 21.27
CA GLY A 31 -39.79 -35.67 21.52
C GLY A 31 -39.04 -35.82 20.20
N TYR A 32 -37.80 -35.34 20.13
CA TYR A 32 -36.94 -35.62 18.98
C TYR A 32 -36.52 -37.09 19.00
N THR A 33 -36.56 -37.75 17.84
CA THR A 33 -36.04 -39.11 17.74
C THR A 33 -34.51 -39.09 17.79
N LEU A 34 -33.90 -40.12 18.39
CA LEU A 34 -32.44 -40.19 18.56
C LEU A 34 -31.69 -40.13 17.20
N ILE A 35 -32.32 -40.66 16.14
CA ILE A 35 -31.78 -40.59 14.76
C ILE A 35 -31.76 -39.16 14.22
N GLU A 36 -32.78 -38.35 14.50
CA GLU A 36 -32.89 -36.98 14.02
C GLU A 36 -31.83 -36.07 14.68
N LEU A 37 -31.52 -36.33 15.95
CA LEU A 37 -30.39 -35.72 16.66
C LEU A 37 -29.03 -36.14 16.09
N ILE A 38 -28.85 -37.41 15.71
CA ILE A 38 -27.59 -37.86 15.08
C ILE A 38 -27.43 -37.22 13.70
N VAL A 39 -28.49 -37.21 12.89
CA VAL A 39 -28.46 -36.65 11.53
C VAL A 39 -28.16 -35.16 11.56
N THR A 40 -28.77 -34.41 12.47
CA THR A 40 -28.49 -32.96 12.61
C THR A 40 -27.06 -32.71 13.05
N PHE A 41 -26.52 -33.50 13.98
CA PHE A 41 -25.11 -33.39 14.40
C PHE A 41 -24.14 -33.67 13.25
N VAL A 42 -24.42 -34.71 12.44
CA VAL A 42 -23.62 -35.04 11.25
C VAL A 42 -23.70 -33.93 10.20
N LEU A 43 -24.89 -33.40 9.91
CA LEU A 43 -25.08 -32.34 8.92
C LEU A 43 -24.40 -31.03 9.34
N ILE A 44 -24.51 -30.64 10.61
CA ILE A 44 -23.81 -29.46 11.15
C ILE A 44 -22.29 -29.67 11.07
N GLY A 45 -21.79 -30.87 11.40
CA GLY A 45 -20.37 -31.19 11.30
C GLY A 45 -19.82 -31.04 9.88
N ILE A 46 -20.50 -31.63 8.89
CA ILE A 46 -20.10 -31.54 7.47
C ILE A 46 -20.17 -30.08 6.99
N PHE A 47 -21.22 -29.34 7.38
CA PHE A 47 -21.39 -27.94 7.02
C PHE A 47 -20.31 -27.04 7.64
N MET A 48 -19.96 -27.25 8.90
CA MET A 48 -18.95 -26.45 9.59
C MET A 48 -17.55 -26.69 9.00
N LEU A 49 -17.24 -27.94 8.63
CA LEU A 49 -15.99 -28.28 7.94
C LEU A 49 -15.89 -27.61 6.57
N SER A 50 -16.97 -27.65 5.78
CA SER A 50 -16.99 -26.99 4.47
C SER A 50 -16.90 -25.47 4.58
N ALA A 51 -17.64 -24.86 5.52
CA ALA A 51 -17.57 -23.43 5.80
C ALA A 51 -16.16 -22.98 6.22
N THR A 52 -15.47 -23.78 7.04
CA THR A 52 -14.10 -23.48 7.48
C THR A 52 -13.11 -23.51 6.30
N ALA A 53 -13.22 -24.53 5.43
CA ALA A 53 -12.36 -24.66 4.26
C ALA A 53 -12.55 -23.47 3.29
N VAL A 54 -13.79 -23.09 3.03
CA VAL A 54 -14.15 -21.98 2.14
C VAL A 54 -13.69 -20.63 2.72
N THR A 55 -13.93 -20.39 4.01
CA THR A 55 -13.52 -19.14 4.68
C THR A 55 -12.01 -18.96 4.67
N SER A 56 -11.24 -20.03 4.87
CA SER A 56 -9.77 -19.99 4.81
C SER A 56 -9.26 -19.53 3.44
N ALA A 57 -9.85 -20.04 2.36
CA ALA A 57 -9.50 -19.65 0.99
C ALA A 57 -9.82 -18.17 0.72
N PHE A 58 -11.03 -17.72 1.10
CA PHE A 58 -11.43 -16.32 0.94
C PHE A 58 -10.57 -15.36 1.78
N MET A 59 -10.19 -15.75 2.99
CA MET A 59 -9.36 -14.91 3.85
C MET A 59 -7.99 -14.63 3.23
N ARG A 60 -7.36 -15.64 2.59
CA ARG A 60 -6.07 -15.43 1.90
C ARG A 60 -6.18 -14.41 0.76
N VAL A 61 -7.24 -14.51 -0.04
CA VAL A 61 -7.51 -13.59 -1.14
C VAL A 61 -7.82 -12.19 -0.59
N HIS A 62 -8.67 -12.09 0.43
CA HIS A 62 -9.01 -10.81 1.07
C HIS A 62 -7.77 -10.12 1.65
N LEU A 63 -6.88 -10.85 2.32
CA LEU A 63 -5.62 -10.30 2.84
C LEU A 63 -4.71 -9.81 1.71
N LYS A 64 -4.62 -10.55 0.60
CA LYS A 64 -3.84 -10.14 -0.58
C LYS A 64 -4.39 -8.84 -1.18
N VAL A 65 -5.70 -8.79 -1.44
CA VAL A 65 -6.38 -7.62 -2.02
C VAL A 65 -6.26 -6.42 -1.09
N THR A 66 -6.50 -6.60 0.21
CA THR A 66 -6.36 -5.54 1.21
C THR A 66 -4.92 -5.04 1.29
N SER A 67 -3.93 -5.93 1.25
CA SER A 67 -2.52 -5.54 1.27
C SER A 67 -2.13 -4.76 0.01
N ALA A 68 -2.63 -5.15 -1.17
CA ALA A 68 -2.38 -4.44 -2.42
C ALA A 68 -3.06 -3.07 -2.43
N SER A 69 -4.31 -2.98 -1.96
CA SER A 69 -5.03 -1.70 -1.87
C SER A 69 -4.34 -0.72 -0.92
N LYS A 70 -3.90 -1.19 0.26
CA LYS A 70 -3.07 -0.37 1.16
C LYS A 70 -1.78 0.05 0.48
N GLY A 71 -1.10 -0.90 -0.17
CA GLY A 71 0.10 -0.70 -1.00
C GLY A 71 -0.06 0.48 -1.95
N GLN A 72 -1.12 0.45 -2.74
CA GLN A 72 -1.45 1.49 -3.69
C GLN A 72 -1.66 2.85 -3.02
N THR A 73 -2.50 2.93 -1.98
CA THR A 73 -2.75 4.21 -1.28
C THR A 73 -1.48 4.83 -0.71
N VAL A 74 -0.61 4.03 -0.09
CA VAL A 74 0.65 4.52 0.48
C VAL A 74 1.63 4.92 -0.60
N ALA A 75 1.76 4.11 -1.66
CA ALA A 75 2.64 4.43 -2.78
C ALA A 75 2.19 5.71 -3.50
N ASP A 76 0.89 5.87 -3.76
CA ASP A 76 0.34 7.08 -4.38
C ASP A 76 0.61 8.32 -3.51
N THR A 77 0.46 8.20 -2.19
CA THR A 77 0.73 9.29 -1.24
C THR A 77 2.21 9.70 -1.26
N ILE A 78 3.11 8.72 -1.20
CA ILE A 78 4.57 8.95 -1.24
C ILE A 78 4.97 9.54 -2.60
N LEU A 79 4.53 8.93 -3.70
CA LEU A 79 4.87 9.37 -5.04
C LEU A 79 4.28 10.74 -5.37
N GLU A 80 3.12 11.11 -4.82
CA GLU A 80 2.59 12.46 -4.98
C GLU A 80 3.43 13.49 -4.23
N LYS A 81 3.90 13.18 -3.02
CA LYS A 81 4.80 14.07 -2.31
C LYS A 81 6.14 14.22 -3.02
N ILE A 82 6.74 13.12 -3.47
CA ILE A 82 7.98 13.12 -4.27
C ILE A 82 7.80 13.95 -5.54
N ASN A 83 6.71 13.71 -6.28
CA ASN A 83 6.37 14.48 -7.47
C ASN A 83 6.23 15.98 -7.15
N GLY A 84 5.48 16.33 -6.11
CA GLY A 84 5.24 17.70 -5.71
C GLY A 84 6.52 18.45 -5.34
N GLU A 85 7.49 17.79 -4.70
CA GLU A 85 8.75 18.44 -4.31
C GLU A 85 9.78 18.46 -5.45
N ILE A 86 10.02 17.33 -6.11
CA ILE A 86 11.06 17.20 -7.14
C ILE A 86 10.70 18.01 -8.40
N SER A 87 9.42 18.07 -8.79
CA SER A 87 9.01 18.88 -9.95
C SER A 87 9.26 20.38 -9.79
N GLN A 88 9.40 20.85 -8.54
CA GLN A 88 9.69 22.25 -8.20
C GLN A 88 11.19 22.54 -8.10
N ALA A 89 12.06 21.54 -8.31
CA ALA A 89 13.50 21.72 -8.29
C ALA A 89 13.91 22.89 -9.21
N GLN A 90 14.76 23.76 -8.70
CA GLN A 90 15.24 24.94 -9.41
C GLN A 90 16.54 24.67 -10.14
N ARG A 91 16.75 25.45 -11.21
CA ARG A 91 17.99 25.46 -11.97
C ARG A 91 19.03 26.34 -11.28
N GLU A 92 19.43 25.92 -10.11
CA GLU A 92 20.53 26.50 -9.36
C GLU A 92 21.57 25.41 -9.11
N TYR A 93 22.85 25.78 -9.01
CA TYR A 93 23.91 24.80 -8.88
C TYR A 93 24.07 24.38 -7.43
N LEU A 94 24.08 23.07 -7.21
CA LEU A 94 24.40 22.52 -5.89
C LEU A 94 25.83 22.91 -5.52
N PRO A 95 26.09 23.39 -4.29
CA PRO A 95 27.44 23.68 -3.83
C PRO A 95 28.20 22.35 -3.75
N ASP A 96 29.16 22.16 -4.65
CA ASP A 96 30.06 21.02 -4.64
C ASP A 96 31.30 21.36 -3.79
N THR A 97 31.58 20.51 -2.80
CA THR A 97 32.75 20.70 -1.93
C THR A 97 34.00 20.08 -2.52
N GLU A 98 33.92 19.05 -3.39
CA GLU A 98 35.11 18.38 -3.91
C GLU A 98 34.91 17.80 -5.32
N THR A 99 35.65 18.39 -6.26
CA THR A 99 36.11 17.82 -7.55
C THR A 99 35.15 17.86 -8.74
N GLU A 100 35.61 18.60 -9.75
CA GLU A 100 35.09 18.77 -11.12
C GLU A 100 33.92 19.75 -11.30
N ASN A 101 34.14 20.69 -12.22
CA ASN A 101 33.24 21.76 -12.66
C ASN A 101 31.96 21.23 -13.35
N ILE A 102 31.24 20.32 -12.72
CA ILE A 102 29.93 19.89 -13.19
C ILE A 102 28.91 20.65 -12.37
N ASN A 103 28.40 21.68 -13.01
CA ASN A 103 27.34 22.53 -12.55
C ASN A 103 26.00 21.76 -12.71
N TYR A 104 25.64 20.92 -11.74
CA TYR A 104 24.37 20.19 -11.71
C TYR A 104 23.39 20.80 -10.69
N SER A 105 22.10 20.72 -10.98
CA SER A 105 21.01 21.20 -10.12
C SER A 105 20.35 20.08 -9.33
N VAL A 106 20.41 18.85 -9.86
CA VAL A 106 19.89 17.65 -9.23
C VAL A 106 20.94 16.55 -9.32
N LEU A 107 21.16 15.88 -8.20
CA LEU A 107 22.02 14.72 -8.08
C LEU A 107 21.22 13.53 -7.60
N ILE A 108 21.19 12.47 -8.39
CA ILE A 108 20.70 11.16 -7.99
C ILE A 108 21.91 10.35 -7.54
N GLU A 109 21.89 9.86 -6.30
CA GLU A 109 22.92 8.96 -5.79
C GLU A 109 22.31 7.56 -5.63
N HIS A 110 22.87 6.62 -6.38
CA HIS A 110 22.41 5.24 -6.40
C HIS A 110 22.89 4.51 -5.15
N GLY A 111 21.94 3.83 -4.49
CA GLY A 111 22.26 2.94 -3.38
C GLY A 111 22.93 1.65 -3.85
N PRO A 112 23.55 0.89 -2.94
CA PRO A 112 23.98 -0.48 -3.26
C PRO A 112 22.77 -1.34 -3.64
N GLU A 113 22.93 -2.19 -4.65
CA GLU A 113 21.88 -3.13 -5.07
C GLU A 113 21.86 -4.35 -4.14
N ASN A 114 20.92 -4.35 -3.19
CA ASN A 114 20.81 -5.39 -2.17
C ASN A 114 19.81 -6.46 -2.60
N GLY A 115 20.19 -7.30 -3.57
CA GLY A 115 19.46 -8.53 -3.96
C GLY A 115 17.93 -8.38 -3.95
N ASP A 116 17.25 -9.09 -3.04
CA ASP A 116 15.78 -9.12 -2.92
C ASP A 116 15.15 -7.81 -2.43
N GLU A 117 15.88 -6.87 -1.83
CA GLU A 117 15.33 -5.60 -1.32
C GLU A 117 15.42 -4.46 -2.35
N GLY A 118 16.18 -4.66 -3.44
CA GLY A 118 16.36 -3.67 -4.50
C GLY A 118 17.29 -2.52 -4.10
N ARG A 119 17.33 -1.50 -4.94
CA ARG A 119 18.16 -0.29 -4.75
C ARG A 119 17.44 0.74 -3.89
N LYS A 120 18.18 1.41 -3.01
CA LYS A 120 17.71 2.51 -2.15
C LYS A 120 18.46 3.78 -2.52
N ASP A 121 17.89 4.54 -3.43
CA ASP A 121 18.45 5.75 -3.97
C ASP A 121 18.08 6.95 -3.12
N ARG A 122 18.90 7.99 -3.24
CA ARG A 122 18.64 9.31 -2.67
C ARG A 122 18.82 10.36 -3.75
N ILE A 123 18.09 11.47 -3.62
CA ILE A 123 18.14 12.57 -4.57
C ILE A 123 18.37 13.89 -3.83
N LYS A 124 19.32 14.69 -4.30
CA LYS A 124 19.66 16.01 -3.78
C LYS A 124 19.30 17.06 -4.84
N TYR A 125 18.60 18.12 -4.46
CA TYR A 125 18.17 19.19 -5.36
C TYR A 125 18.00 20.51 -4.62
N ILE A 126 17.89 21.61 -5.35
CA ILE A 126 17.57 22.94 -4.79
C ILE A 126 16.08 23.22 -4.98
N ASN A 127 15.37 23.58 -3.92
CA ASN A 127 13.95 23.95 -3.99
C ASN A 127 13.76 25.41 -4.46
N LYS A 128 12.52 25.82 -4.71
CA LYS A 128 12.14 27.19 -5.10
C LYS A 128 12.69 28.31 -4.19
N ASP A 129 12.94 27.99 -2.93
CA ASP A 129 13.40 28.93 -1.91
C ASP A 129 14.95 28.99 -1.84
N GLY A 130 15.68 28.31 -2.74
CA GLY A 130 17.14 28.25 -2.75
C GLY A 130 17.74 27.28 -1.72
N ILE A 131 16.89 26.50 -1.04
CA ILE A 131 17.28 25.55 0.00
C ILE A 131 17.67 24.20 -0.63
N VAL A 132 18.78 23.63 -0.20
CA VAL A 132 19.22 22.29 -0.63
C VAL A 132 18.41 21.23 0.12
N VAL A 133 17.64 20.44 -0.63
CA VAL A 133 16.81 19.36 -0.10
C VAL A 133 17.38 18.02 -0.53
N GLN A 134 17.41 17.07 0.41
CA GLN A 134 17.72 15.67 0.13
C GLN A 134 16.48 14.82 0.41
N CYS A 135 16.15 13.93 -0.52
CA CYS A 135 15.06 12.97 -0.38
C CYS A 135 15.61 11.55 -0.43
N GLY A 136 15.17 10.70 0.48
CA GLY A 136 15.59 9.31 0.58
C GLY A 136 14.91 8.62 1.76
N LEU A 137 15.51 7.56 2.28
CA LEU A 137 15.04 6.91 3.50
C LEU A 137 15.60 7.58 4.75
N ILE A 138 14.91 7.42 5.89
CA ILE A 138 15.32 8.01 7.17
C ILE A 138 16.74 7.58 7.57
N GLU A 139 17.07 6.30 7.41
CA GLU A 139 18.40 5.77 7.75
C GLU A 139 19.53 6.44 7.00
N ASP A 140 19.28 6.86 5.76
CA ASP A 140 20.29 7.42 4.88
C ASP A 140 20.38 8.95 5.06
N VAL A 141 19.24 9.63 4.95
CA VAL A 141 19.19 11.08 4.67
C VAL A 141 18.79 11.94 5.87
N ALA A 142 18.09 11.41 6.87
CA ALA A 142 17.58 12.24 7.97
C ALA A 142 18.68 12.81 8.88
N SER A 143 18.35 13.87 9.64
CA SER A 143 19.23 14.38 10.69
C SER A 143 19.43 13.37 11.82
N ASP A 144 20.51 13.55 12.59
CA ASP A 144 20.84 12.68 13.74
C ASP A 144 19.70 12.60 14.75
N LYS A 145 19.01 13.73 15.01
CA LYS A 145 17.83 13.78 15.90
C LYS A 145 16.71 12.86 15.43
N THR A 146 16.49 12.76 14.12
CA THR A 146 15.44 11.92 13.55
C THR A 146 15.88 10.45 13.51
N LYS A 147 17.16 10.19 13.22
CA LYS A 147 17.75 8.85 13.31
C LYS A 147 17.71 8.29 14.73
N GLU A 148 17.95 9.12 15.76
CA GLU A 148 17.79 8.75 17.17
C GLU A 148 16.34 8.38 17.52
N LYS A 149 15.35 9.12 16.99
CA LYS A 149 13.93 8.77 17.17
C LYS A 149 13.57 7.43 16.51
N ALA A 150 14.17 7.13 15.36
CA ALA A 150 13.98 5.85 14.70
C ALA A 150 14.65 4.71 15.49
N ALA A 151 15.86 4.92 16.01
CA ALA A 151 16.54 3.98 16.90
C ALA A 151 15.77 3.73 18.21
N ALA A 152 15.08 4.74 18.74
CA ALA A 152 14.21 4.62 19.90
C ALA A 152 12.88 3.86 19.62
N GLY A 153 12.64 3.43 18.37
CA GLY A 153 11.45 2.68 17.97
C GLY A 153 10.20 3.53 17.76
N ASN A 154 10.34 4.87 17.74
CA ASN A 154 9.21 5.77 17.47
C ASN A 154 8.94 5.93 15.97
N LEU A 155 9.93 5.64 15.13
CA LEU A 155 9.88 5.73 13.67
C LEU A 155 10.55 4.49 13.06
N ASP A 156 10.11 4.09 11.88
CA ASP A 156 10.78 3.06 11.09
C ASP A 156 11.87 3.68 10.20
N ASN A 157 13.03 3.05 10.11
CA ASN A 157 14.15 3.50 9.28
C ASN A 157 13.82 3.53 7.78
N GLU A 158 12.93 2.63 7.35
CA GLU A 158 12.55 2.41 5.95
C GLU A 158 11.34 3.28 5.53
N MET A 159 11.28 4.50 6.06
CA MET A 159 10.30 5.52 5.69
C MET A 159 10.97 6.64 4.92
N LEU A 160 10.20 7.28 4.04
CA LEU A 160 10.64 8.43 3.26
C LEU A 160 10.85 9.67 4.15
N VAL A 161 11.95 10.37 3.92
CA VAL A 161 12.25 11.68 4.51
C VAL A 161 12.65 12.69 3.44
N PHE A 162 12.30 13.95 3.67
CA PHE A 162 12.85 15.11 3.00
C PHE A 162 13.63 15.93 4.03
N HIS A 163 14.94 15.95 3.88
CA HIS A 163 15.86 16.70 4.73
C HIS A 163 16.15 18.05 4.07
N TYR A 164 15.68 19.13 4.69
CA TYR A 164 15.92 20.50 4.25
C TYR A 164 17.18 21.01 4.94
N ASN A 165 18.27 21.15 4.18
CA ASN A 165 19.52 21.74 4.66
C ASN A 165 19.37 23.27 4.67
N ALA A 166 19.21 23.85 5.86
CA ALA A 166 19.30 25.28 6.03
C ALA A 166 20.77 25.75 6.13
N VAL A 167 20.98 27.06 5.99
CA VAL A 167 22.31 27.67 6.16
C VAL A 167 22.79 27.56 7.61
N ASP A 168 21.86 27.61 8.56
CA ASP A 168 22.11 27.48 10.00
C ASP A 168 21.59 26.13 10.52
N GLU A 169 22.35 25.47 11.40
CA GLU A 169 21.99 24.15 11.98
C GLU A 169 20.65 24.15 12.74
N GLU A 170 20.23 25.31 13.26
CA GLU A 170 18.97 25.45 14.00
C GLU A 170 17.73 25.38 13.09
N ASP A 171 17.89 25.66 11.79
CA ASP A 171 16.79 25.71 10.81
C ASP A 171 16.68 24.41 9.97
N ILE A 172 17.48 23.39 10.29
CA ILE A 172 17.40 22.09 9.64
C ILE A 172 16.05 21.43 9.97
N VAL A 173 15.31 21.06 8.93
CA VAL A 173 13.98 20.43 9.07
C VAL A 173 13.97 19.08 8.36
N ASP A 174 13.63 18.03 9.10
CA ASP A 174 13.25 16.73 8.55
C ASP A 174 11.73 16.66 8.42
N TRP A 175 11.26 16.60 7.18
CA TRP A 175 9.86 16.32 6.90
C TRP A 175 9.69 14.84 6.55
N TYR A 176 8.79 14.16 7.24
CA TYR A 176 8.45 12.76 6.99
C TYR A 176 6.98 12.50 7.34
N TYR A 177 6.39 11.49 6.70
CA TYR A 177 5.08 10.99 7.11
C TYR A 177 5.20 10.15 8.38
N GLY A 178 4.27 10.32 9.32
CA GLY A 178 4.22 9.45 10.51
C GLY A 178 3.88 8.00 10.13
N SER A 179 4.36 7.04 10.93
CA SER A 179 4.18 5.59 10.72
C SER A 179 2.74 5.14 10.41
N PRO A 180 1.67 5.75 10.97
CA PRO A 180 0.29 5.39 10.61
C PRO A 180 -0.03 5.56 9.12
N THR A 181 0.59 6.55 8.46
CA THR A 181 0.40 6.82 7.03
C THR A 181 0.80 5.62 6.17
N TYR A 182 1.83 4.87 6.60
CA TYR A 182 2.34 3.70 5.87
C TYR A 182 1.49 2.44 6.06
N MET A 183 0.44 2.48 6.90
CA MET A 183 -0.51 1.39 7.11
C MET A 183 0.15 0.02 7.43
N GLY A 184 1.32 0.06 8.09
CA GLY A 184 2.12 -1.12 8.45
C GLY A 184 3.00 -1.68 7.33
N MET A 185 3.25 -0.89 6.29
CA MET A 185 4.20 -1.21 5.23
C MET A 185 5.50 -0.42 5.38
N LYS A 186 6.56 -0.90 4.74
CA LYS A 186 7.89 -0.28 4.72
C LYS A 186 8.35 -0.11 3.28
N ILE A 187 9.17 0.90 3.01
CA ILE A 187 9.79 1.06 1.69
C ILE A 187 11.00 0.13 1.62
N SER A 188 10.91 -0.95 0.86
CA SER A 188 12.08 -1.82 0.65
C SER A 188 13.00 -1.28 -0.44
N GLN A 189 12.40 -0.69 -1.49
CA GLN A 189 13.10 -0.16 -2.66
C GLN A 189 12.59 1.25 -2.97
N LEU A 190 13.51 2.16 -3.25
CA LEU A 190 13.26 3.52 -3.72
C LEU A 190 14.28 3.79 -4.82
N GLN A 191 13.83 3.92 -6.06
CA GLN A 191 14.72 4.13 -7.20
C GLN A 191 14.36 5.40 -7.93
N PHE A 192 15.39 6.17 -8.27
CA PHE A 192 15.31 7.32 -9.16
C PHE A 192 16.13 6.99 -10.40
N ASP A 193 15.49 6.95 -11.56
CA ASP A 193 16.16 6.76 -12.85
C ASP A 193 15.82 7.94 -13.77
N LEU A 194 16.83 8.57 -14.36
CA LEU A 194 16.66 9.61 -15.37
C LEU A 194 16.10 8.98 -16.65
N VAL A 195 15.03 9.58 -17.17
CA VAL A 195 14.37 9.17 -18.40
C VAL A 195 14.26 10.38 -19.32
N GLY A 196 15.05 10.37 -20.40
CA GLY A 196 15.13 11.51 -21.32
C GLY A 196 15.96 12.66 -20.73
N ASP A 197 15.52 13.90 -20.96
CA ASP A 197 16.32 15.10 -20.63
C ASP A 197 15.98 15.72 -19.27
N ASN A 198 14.74 15.58 -18.81
CA ASN A 198 14.23 16.28 -17.61
C ASN A 198 13.14 15.52 -16.84
N ALA A 199 12.93 14.23 -17.12
CA ALA A 199 11.97 13.41 -16.40
C ALA A 199 12.68 12.34 -15.57
N ILE A 200 12.18 12.11 -14.36
CA ILE A 200 12.72 11.11 -13.43
C ILE A 200 11.64 10.05 -13.20
N LYS A 201 11.98 8.79 -13.47
CA LYS A 201 11.16 7.66 -13.10
C LYS A 201 11.44 7.32 -11.63
N VAL A 202 10.42 7.47 -10.80
CA VAL A 202 10.48 7.09 -9.39
C VAL A 202 9.79 5.74 -9.23
N THR A 203 10.55 4.71 -8.86
CA THR A 203 10.01 3.36 -8.59
C THR A 203 10.05 3.09 -7.09
N VAL A 204 8.93 2.68 -6.52
CA VAL A 204 8.80 2.37 -5.08
C VAL A 204 8.29 0.94 -4.92
N THR A 205 8.98 0.14 -4.10
CA THR A 205 8.48 -1.14 -3.62
C THR A 205 8.18 -1.06 -2.13
N LEU A 206 6.93 -1.36 -1.79
CA LEU A 206 6.44 -1.46 -0.42
C LEU A 206 6.37 -2.92 0.01
N TYR A 207 6.83 -3.20 1.23
CA TYR A 207 6.76 -4.52 1.86
C TYR A 207 5.91 -4.49 3.12
N ASN A 208 4.94 -5.40 3.22
CA ASN A 208 4.14 -5.58 4.41
C ASN A 208 4.68 -6.74 5.26
N LYS A 209 5.31 -6.41 6.39
CA LYS A 209 5.92 -7.41 7.30
C LYS A 209 4.90 -8.42 7.87
N LYS A 210 3.62 -8.03 8.01
CA LYS A 210 2.59 -8.90 8.60
C LYS A 210 2.06 -9.94 7.62
N THR A 211 1.95 -9.58 6.35
CA THR A 211 1.36 -10.45 5.32
C THR A 211 2.40 -11.07 4.38
N GLY A 212 3.63 -10.54 4.36
CA GLY A 212 4.69 -10.94 3.44
C GLY A 212 4.51 -10.44 2.01
N TYR A 213 3.44 -9.67 1.73
CA TYR A 213 3.17 -9.18 0.38
C TYR A 213 4.02 -7.95 0.05
N ARG A 214 4.40 -7.87 -1.23
CA ARG A 214 5.10 -6.74 -1.84
C ARG A 214 4.19 -6.06 -2.86
N PHE A 215 4.31 -4.75 -2.96
CA PHE A 215 3.62 -3.93 -3.95
C PHE A 215 4.63 -2.98 -4.56
N THR A 216 4.78 -3.03 -5.88
CA THR A 216 5.70 -2.17 -6.63
C THR A 216 4.90 -1.32 -7.61
N THR A 217 5.20 -0.03 -7.65
CA THR A 217 4.64 0.89 -8.64
C THR A 217 5.69 1.96 -8.98
N PHE A 218 5.42 2.72 -10.04
CA PHE A 218 6.28 3.82 -10.45
C PHE A 218 5.47 5.03 -10.87
N LYS A 219 6.10 6.21 -10.82
CA LYS A 219 5.57 7.45 -11.38
C LYS A 219 6.67 8.19 -12.12
N MET A 220 6.32 8.79 -13.26
CA MET A 220 7.20 9.71 -13.97
C MET A 220 7.01 11.11 -13.39
N VAL A 221 8.11 11.77 -13.04
CA VAL A 221 8.13 13.13 -12.50
C VAL A 221 8.86 14.02 -13.50
N GLU A 222 8.13 14.95 -14.11
CA GLU A 222 8.72 15.95 -15.00
C GLU A 222 9.24 17.13 -14.19
N CYS A 223 10.51 17.47 -14.41
CA CYS A 223 11.16 18.62 -13.79
C CYS A 223 11.08 19.81 -14.77
N TYR A 224 10.06 20.65 -14.61
CA TYR A 224 9.74 21.68 -15.61
C TYR A 224 10.77 22.82 -15.69
N ASN A 225 11.53 23.04 -14.62
CA ASN A 225 12.55 24.10 -14.57
C ASN A 225 13.94 23.62 -15.00
N LEU A 226 14.12 22.30 -15.20
CA LEU A 226 15.41 21.69 -15.51
C LEU A 226 15.53 21.39 -17.01
N ARG A 227 16.78 21.40 -17.49
CA ARG A 227 17.14 21.09 -18.88
C ARG A 227 18.15 19.95 -18.92
N ASN A 228 18.41 19.49 -20.14
CA ASN A 228 19.44 18.48 -20.39
C ASN A 228 20.79 18.92 -19.78
N GLY A 229 21.39 18.04 -18.99
CA GLY A 229 22.65 18.26 -18.27
C GLY A 229 22.51 18.83 -16.86
N ASP A 230 21.30 19.24 -16.43
CA ASP A 230 21.09 19.74 -15.06
C ASP A 230 20.87 18.61 -14.03
N ILE A 231 20.57 17.39 -14.49
CA ILE A 231 20.38 16.19 -13.66
C ILE A 231 21.55 15.22 -13.89
N VAL A 232 22.19 14.78 -12.82
CA VAL A 232 23.33 13.84 -12.85
C VAL A 232 23.04 12.63 -11.96
N GLU A 233 23.48 11.45 -12.42
CA GLU A 233 23.43 10.18 -11.69
C GLU A 233 24.84 9.80 -11.22
N LYS A 234 24.98 9.38 -9.96
CA LYS A 234 26.23 8.88 -9.35
C LYS A 234 26.03 7.56 -8.64
#